data_AF-A0A1W9YYX7-F1
#
_entry.id   AF-A0A1W9YYX7-F1
#
_cell.length_a   1.000
_cell.length_b   1.000
_cell.length_c   1.000
_cell.angle_alpha   90.00
_cell.angle_beta   90.00
_cell.angle_gamma   90.00
#
_symmetry.space_group_name_H-M   'P 1'
#
loop_
_entity.id
_entity.type
_entity.pdbx_description
1 polymer ?
#
loop_
_entity_poly.entity_id
_entity_poly.type
_entity_poly.pdbx_seq_one_letter_code
_entity_poly.pdbx_strand_id
1 'polypeptide(L)'
;GPAVAHGYVGRAALTAERFVANPFGAPHGAPGTRMYRSGDLVRWTAEGTLDYLGRADTQVKLRGQRIELGEIENTLLSCPQVTQAAAVIHHGDTASHLVAYVTLDHTAAVTADDDAEIVDQWQHIYDELYDAELDAPEFGSDFRGWNSSLTGDPIPLEDMVEWRSATVNRILAVQPRRVLEIG
;
A
#
# COMPACT_ATOMS: atom_id res chain seq x y z
N GLY A 1 -26.14 -21.59 25.83
CA GLY A 1 -27.33 -22.46 25.67
C GLY A 1 -26.97 -23.70 24.86
N PRO A 2 -27.93 -24.60 24.57
CA PRO A 2 -27.65 -25.89 23.92
C PRO A 2 -27.10 -25.77 22.49
N ALA A 3 -27.31 -24.63 21.82
CA ALA A 3 -26.82 -24.37 20.46
C ALA A 3 -25.35 -23.91 20.38
N VAL A 4 -24.63 -23.82 21.51
CA VAL A 4 -23.20 -23.47 21.49
C VAL A 4 -22.42 -24.67 20.93
N ALA A 5 -21.65 -24.43 19.85
CA ALA A 5 -20.87 -25.47 19.19
C ALA A 5 -19.81 -26.11 20.11
N HIS A 6 -19.27 -27.26 19.69
CA HIS A 6 -18.23 -27.96 20.44
C HIS A 6 -16.93 -27.14 20.55
N GLY A 7 -16.54 -26.46 19.48
CA GLY A 7 -15.32 -25.68 19.39
C GLY A 7 -14.81 -25.60 17.95
N TYR A 8 -13.57 -25.15 17.78
CA TYR A 8 -12.87 -25.15 16.50
C TYR A 8 -12.04 -26.44 16.35
N VAL A 9 -12.19 -27.11 15.22
CA VAL A 9 -11.48 -28.38 14.92
C VAL A 9 -9.97 -28.13 14.88
N GLY A 10 -9.21 -28.92 15.65
CA GLY A 10 -7.74 -28.84 15.70
C GLY A 10 -7.17 -27.56 16.34
N ARG A 11 -8.01 -26.70 16.94
CA ARG A 11 -7.60 -25.37 17.45
C ARG A 11 -8.03 -25.21 18.91
N ALA A 12 -7.43 -26.00 19.80
CA ALA A 12 -7.78 -26.05 21.22
C ALA A 12 -7.60 -24.70 21.93
N ALA A 13 -6.50 -23.99 21.68
CA ALA A 13 -6.23 -22.68 22.27
C ALA A 13 -7.31 -21.63 21.89
N LEU A 14 -7.62 -21.51 20.60
CA LEU A 14 -8.67 -20.60 20.11
C LEU A 14 -10.06 -21.01 20.62
N THR A 15 -10.31 -22.32 20.78
CA THR A 15 -11.54 -22.82 21.38
C THR A 15 -11.67 -22.36 22.82
N ALA A 16 -10.61 -22.49 23.63
CA ALA A 16 -10.62 -22.03 25.01
C ALA A 16 -10.78 -20.51 25.14
N GLU A 17 -10.25 -19.74 24.18
CA GLU A 17 -10.38 -18.29 24.13
C GLU A 17 -11.82 -17.82 23.81
N ARG A 18 -12.50 -18.50 22.86
CA ARG A 18 -13.85 -18.09 22.39
C ARG A 18 -15.00 -18.81 23.07
N PHE A 19 -14.83 -20.05 23.54
CA PHE A 19 -15.84 -20.88 24.20
C PHE A 19 -15.56 -20.96 25.70
N VAL A 20 -15.85 -19.88 26.41
CA VAL A 20 -15.51 -19.71 27.83
C VAL A 20 -16.56 -20.31 28.77
N ALA A 21 -16.20 -20.48 30.05
CA ALA A 21 -17.13 -20.92 31.08
C ALA A 21 -18.31 -19.94 31.23
N ASN A 22 -19.52 -20.46 31.38
CA ASN A 22 -20.73 -19.63 31.55
C ASN A 22 -21.04 -19.38 33.04
N PRO A 23 -20.80 -18.17 33.58
CA PRO A 23 -21.10 -17.87 34.98
C PRO A 23 -22.60 -17.73 35.25
N PHE A 24 -23.43 -17.54 34.22
CA PHE A 24 -24.88 -17.35 34.33
C PHE A 24 -25.66 -18.68 34.29
N GLY A 25 -24.95 -19.81 34.34
CA GLY A 25 -25.56 -21.15 34.29
C GLY A 25 -26.35 -21.52 35.55
N ALA A 26 -26.12 -20.87 36.70
CA ALA A 26 -26.86 -21.11 37.93
C ALA A 26 -27.75 -19.89 38.28
N PRO A 27 -28.97 -20.05 38.84
CA PRO A 27 -29.59 -21.28 39.36
C PRO A 27 -30.47 -22.08 38.36
N HIS A 28 -30.57 -21.68 37.09
CA HIS A 28 -31.57 -22.20 36.14
C HIS A 28 -31.00 -23.07 35.00
N GLY A 29 -29.74 -23.51 35.09
CA GLY A 29 -29.04 -24.26 34.04
C GLY A 29 -28.09 -25.33 34.58
N ALA A 30 -27.59 -26.17 33.68
CA ALA A 30 -26.71 -27.29 34.03
C ALA A 30 -25.28 -26.82 34.40
N PRO A 31 -24.62 -27.48 35.37
CA PRO A 31 -23.20 -27.28 35.64
C PRO A 31 -22.34 -27.53 34.40
N GLY A 32 -21.21 -26.82 34.26
CA GLY A 32 -20.25 -27.03 33.17
C GLY A 32 -20.69 -26.47 31.80
N THR A 33 -21.73 -25.64 31.74
CA THR A 33 -22.13 -24.98 30.49
C THR A 33 -21.11 -23.92 30.05
N ARG A 34 -21.09 -23.66 28.73
CA ARG A 34 -20.20 -22.70 28.08
C ARG A 34 -20.99 -21.57 27.42
N MET A 35 -20.32 -20.43 27.26
CA MET A 35 -20.78 -19.29 26.47
C MET A 35 -19.81 -19.03 25.32
N TYR A 36 -20.30 -18.48 24.22
CA TYR A 36 -19.48 -18.12 23.07
C TYR A 36 -19.27 -16.61 23.01
N ARG A 37 -18.02 -16.17 22.89
CA ARG A 37 -17.64 -14.77 22.74
C ARG A 37 -17.75 -14.36 21.27
N SER A 38 -18.90 -13.79 20.90
CA SER A 38 -19.20 -13.41 19.50
C SER A 38 -18.31 -12.28 18.97
N GLY A 39 -17.84 -11.38 19.84
CA GLY A 39 -17.17 -10.13 19.46
C GLY A 39 -18.12 -9.05 18.98
N ASP A 40 -19.44 -9.29 19.00
CA ASP A 40 -20.46 -8.30 18.65
C ASP A 40 -20.73 -7.37 19.84
N LEU A 41 -20.86 -6.08 19.56
CA LEU A 41 -21.30 -5.07 20.53
C LEU A 41 -22.81 -4.95 20.48
N VAL A 42 -23.45 -5.09 21.63
CA VAL A 42 -24.92 -5.03 21.77
C VAL A 42 -25.33 -4.24 23.00
N ARG A 43 -26.56 -3.71 23.00
CA ARG A 43 -27.17 -2.99 24.13
C ARG A 43 -28.63 -3.41 24.30
N TRP A 44 -29.09 -3.48 25.55
CA TRP A 44 -30.52 -3.65 25.88
C TRP A 44 -31.30 -2.35 25.68
N THR A 45 -32.46 -2.43 25.03
CA THR A 45 -33.43 -1.33 24.92
C THR A 45 -34.35 -1.29 26.14
N ALA A 46 -35.10 -0.19 26.31
CA ALA A 46 -36.10 -0.08 27.38
C ALA A 46 -37.24 -1.11 27.22
N GLU A 47 -37.49 -1.53 25.99
CA GLU A 47 -38.48 -2.52 25.59
C GLU A 47 -38.01 -3.97 25.79
N GLY A 48 -36.77 -4.18 26.27
CA GLY A 48 -36.22 -5.52 26.53
C GLY A 48 -35.75 -6.26 25.28
N THR A 49 -35.43 -5.54 24.20
CA THR A 49 -34.80 -6.09 22.98
C THR A 49 -33.30 -5.75 22.93
N LEU A 50 -32.57 -6.38 22.00
CA LEU A 50 -31.14 -6.12 21.80
C LEU A 50 -30.90 -5.30 20.53
N ASP A 51 -30.26 -4.14 20.69
CA ASP A 51 -29.68 -3.35 19.60
C ASP A 51 -28.29 -3.88 19.26
N TYR A 52 -28.01 -4.08 17.96
CA TYR A 52 -26.67 -4.38 17.46
C TYR A 52 -25.93 -3.09 17.11
N LEU A 53 -24.73 -2.92 17.66
CA LEU A 53 -23.92 -1.70 17.56
C LEU A 53 -22.66 -1.86 16.71
N GLY A 54 -22.40 -3.05 16.18
CA GLY A 54 -21.21 -3.36 15.40
C GLY A 54 -20.36 -4.46 16.03
N ARG A 55 -19.09 -4.53 15.61
CA ARG A 55 -18.11 -5.48 16.14
C ARG A 55 -17.03 -4.76 16.93
N ALA A 56 -16.51 -5.45 17.94
CA ALA A 56 -15.35 -5.01 18.71
C ALA A 56 -14.02 -5.39 18.05
N ASP A 57 -14.05 -6.29 17.06
CA ASP A 57 -12.89 -6.76 16.29
C ASP A 57 -12.96 -6.31 14.82
N THR A 58 -11.92 -6.65 14.06
CA THR A 58 -11.70 -6.23 12.66
C THR A 58 -12.48 -7.05 11.62
N GLN A 59 -13.36 -7.93 12.06
CA GLN A 59 -14.09 -8.81 11.17
C GLN A 59 -15.23 -8.07 10.47
N VAL A 60 -15.35 -8.26 9.16
CA VAL A 60 -16.30 -7.50 8.33
C VAL A 60 -17.28 -8.41 7.61
N LYS A 61 -18.43 -7.84 7.22
CA LYS A 61 -19.36 -8.48 6.30
C LYS A 61 -19.34 -7.73 4.96
N LEU A 62 -19.06 -8.45 3.88
CA LEU A 62 -19.13 -7.93 2.53
C LEU A 62 -20.02 -8.84 1.70
N ARG A 63 -21.13 -8.29 1.15
CA ARG A 63 -22.07 -9.04 0.29
C ARG A 63 -22.56 -10.36 0.92
N GLY A 64 -22.85 -10.31 2.23
CA GLY A 64 -23.33 -11.47 3.00
C GLY A 64 -22.23 -12.45 3.44
N GLN A 65 -20.98 -12.27 3.00
CA GLN A 65 -19.85 -13.10 3.41
C GLN A 65 -19.12 -12.49 4.59
N ARG A 66 -18.70 -13.33 5.54
CA ARG A 66 -17.92 -12.95 6.70
C ARG A 66 -16.44 -13.08 6.35
N ILE A 67 -15.71 -11.97 6.37
CA ILE A 67 -14.32 -11.88 5.94
C ILE A 67 -13.45 -11.52 7.15
N GLU A 68 -12.36 -12.27 7.32
CA GLU A 68 -11.29 -11.95 8.26
C GLU A 68 -10.21 -11.16 7.51
N LEU A 69 -10.13 -9.84 7.74
CA LEU A 69 -9.17 -8.99 7.02
C LEU A 69 -7.72 -9.44 7.23
N GLY A 70 -7.38 -9.93 8.43
CA GLY A 70 -6.05 -10.47 8.72
C GLY A 70 -5.68 -11.72 7.92
N GLU A 71 -6.65 -12.50 7.42
CA GLU A 71 -6.36 -13.63 6.52
C GLU A 71 -5.93 -13.12 5.14
N ILE A 72 -6.58 -12.07 4.66
CA ILE A 72 -6.23 -11.40 3.39
C ILE A 72 -4.83 -10.81 3.50
N GLU A 73 -4.54 -10.09 4.59
CA GLU A 73 -3.21 -9.51 4.85
C GLU A 73 -2.12 -10.58 4.90
N ASN A 74 -2.33 -11.68 5.64
CA ASN A 74 -1.38 -12.79 5.72
C ASN A 74 -1.19 -13.48 4.36
N THR A 75 -2.24 -13.60 3.55
CA THR A 75 -2.15 -14.15 2.20
C THR A 75 -1.30 -13.26 1.32
N LEU A 76 -1.49 -11.93 1.37
CA LEU A 76 -0.67 -10.98 0.62
C LEU A 76 0.80 -11.00 1.07
N LEU A 77 1.06 -11.13 2.37
CA LEU A 77 2.40 -11.27 2.94
C LEU A 77 3.11 -12.57 2.54
N SER A 78 2.41 -13.55 1.98
CA SER A 78 3.03 -14.75 1.41
C SER A 78 3.67 -14.51 0.04
N CYS A 79 3.35 -13.39 -0.62
CA CYS A 79 4.00 -12.97 -1.85
C CYS A 79 5.41 -12.44 -1.54
N PRO A 80 6.48 -12.97 -2.16
CA PRO A 80 7.88 -12.63 -1.80
C PRO A 80 8.21 -11.14 -1.87
N GLN A 81 7.56 -10.41 -2.79
CA GLN A 81 7.82 -8.98 -3.00
C GLN A 81 7.08 -8.08 -2.02
N VAL A 82 6.12 -8.59 -1.24
CA VAL A 82 5.30 -7.77 -0.34
C VAL A 82 5.91 -7.74 1.06
N THR A 83 6.20 -6.55 1.56
CA THR A 83 6.81 -6.34 2.89
C THR A 83 5.78 -6.01 3.97
N GLN A 84 4.72 -5.29 3.60
CA GLN A 84 3.61 -4.95 4.48
C GLN A 84 2.31 -5.03 3.71
N ALA A 85 1.23 -5.40 4.40
CA ALA A 85 -0.12 -5.44 3.83
C ALA A 85 -1.14 -4.93 4.85
N ALA A 86 -2.11 -4.16 4.39
CA ALA A 86 -3.26 -3.72 5.18
C ALA A 86 -4.54 -3.83 4.35
N ALA A 87 -5.54 -4.55 4.84
CA ALA A 87 -6.81 -4.76 4.17
C ALA A 87 -7.93 -3.98 4.87
N VAL A 88 -8.77 -3.31 4.08
CA VAL A 88 -9.90 -2.51 4.58
C VAL A 88 -11.12 -2.67 3.70
N ILE A 89 -12.30 -2.42 4.27
CA ILE A 89 -13.51 -2.23 3.47
C ILE A 89 -13.63 -0.75 3.13
N HIS A 90 -13.60 -0.45 1.84
CA HIS A 90 -13.94 0.86 1.32
C HIS A 90 -15.43 0.91 0.99
N HIS A 91 -16.16 1.81 1.65
CA HIS A 91 -17.58 2.02 1.41
C HIS A 91 -17.76 3.11 0.34
N GLY A 92 -18.02 2.71 -0.91
CA GLY A 92 -18.38 3.64 -1.98
C GLY A 92 -19.89 3.87 -2.07
N ASP A 93 -20.29 4.86 -2.88
CA ASP A 93 -21.70 5.29 -3.03
C ASP A 93 -22.62 4.18 -3.55
N THR A 94 -22.10 3.31 -4.43
CA THR A 94 -22.88 2.23 -5.06
C THR A 94 -22.66 0.88 -4.39
N ALA A 95 -21.45 0.62 -3.90
CA ALA A 95 -21.12 -0.64 -3.23
C ALA A 95 -19.91 -0.50 -2.31
N SER A 96 -19.84 -1.40 -1.33
CA SER A 96 -18.62 -1.63 -0.57
C SER A 96 -17.66 -2.54 -1.33
N HIS A 97 -16.37 -2.28 -1.17
CA HIS A 97 -15.26 -2.99 -1.81
C HIS A 97 -14.22 -3.40 -0.77
N LEU A 98 -13.60 -4.56 -0.96
CA LEU A 98 -12.39 -4.93 -0.24
C LEU A 98 -11.20 -4.31 -0.98
N VAL A 99 -10.41 -3.52 -0.26
CA VAL A 99 -9.20 -2.86 -0.79
C VAL A 99 -8.02 -3.29 0.08
N ALA A 100 -6.89 -3.58 -0.56
CA ALA A 100 -5.64 -3.89 0.13
C ALA A 100 -4.54 -2.92 -0.32
N TYR A 101 -3.79 -2.41 0.64
CA TYR A 101 -2.59 -1.61 0.42
C TYR A 101 -1.38 -2.47 0.73
N VAL A 102 -0.35 -2.38 -0.11
CA VAL A 102 0.88 -3.15 0.04
C VAL A 102 2.09 -2.26 -0.15
N THR A 103 3.17 -2.56 0.56
CA THR A 103 4.50 -2.03 0.27
C THR A 103 5.34 -3.12 -0.35
N LEU A 104 6.14 -2.76 -1.36
CA LEU A 104 7.01 -3.70 -2.03
C LEU A 104 8.43 -3.62 -1.48
N ASP A 105 9.13 -4.75 -1.47
CA ASP A 105 10.58 -4.75 -1.29
C ASP A 105 11.23 -4.28 -2.59
N HIS A 106 11.69 -3.03 -2.60
CA HIS A 106 12.39 -2.44 -3.74
C HIS A 106 13.83 -2.97 -3.92
N THR A 107 14.35 -3.74 -2.95
CA THR A 107 15.69 -4.35 -3.06
C THR A 107 15.65 -5.80 -3.55
N ALA A 108 14.50 -6.47 -3.47
CA ALA A 108 14.37 -7.88 -3.83
C ALA A 108 14.14 -8.15 -5.32
N ALA A 109 13.92 -7.12 -6.14
CA ALA A 109 13.37 -7.30 -7.49
C ALA A 109 13.89 -6.30 -8.54
N VAL A 110 15.10 -5.77 -8.36
CA VAL A 110 15.84 -5.19 -9.49
C VAL A 110 16.96 -6.15 -9.81
N THR A 111 16.75 -6.95 -10.84
CA THR A 111 17.78 -7.79 -11.42
C THR A 111 18.67 -6.93 -12.31
N ALA A 112 19.89 -7.41 -12.59
CA ALA A 112 20.74 -6.77 -13.59
C ALA A 112 20.08 -6.70 -14.99
N ASP A 113 19.09 -7.57 -15.25
CA ASP A 113 18.28 -7.57 -16.47
C ASP A 113 17.30 -6.38 -16.46
N ASP A 114 16.63 -6.13 -15.33
CA ASP A 114 15.75 -4.97 -15.16
C ASP A 114 16.53 -3.65 -15.28
N ASP A 115 17.74 -3.59 -14.72
CA ASP A 115 18.62 -2.42 -14.87
C ASP A 115 19.04 -2.21 -16.32
N ALA A 116 19.36 -3.28 -17.05
CA ALA A 116 19.72 -3.21 -18.46
C ALA A 116 18.54 -2.73 -19.32
N GLU A 117 17.33 -3.25 -19.07
CA GLU A 117 16.12 -2.81 -19.76
C GLU A 117 15.82 -1.32 -19.50
N ILE A 118 15.99 -0.86 -18.26
CA ILE A 118 15.82 0.56 -17.91
C ILE A 118 16.84 1.41 -18.67
N VAL A 119 18.11 1.00 -18.71
CA VAL A 119 19.16 1.72 -19.45
C VAL A 119 18.85 1.75 -20.94
N ASP A 120 18.45 0.63 -21.54
CA ASP A 120 18.07 0.55 -22.95
C ASP A 120 16.86 1.46 -23.26
N GLN A 121 15.87 1.52 -22.36
CA GLN A 121 14.73 2.42 -22.50
C GLN A 121 15.16 3.89 -22.47
N TRP A 122 16.06 4.27 -21.56
CA TRP A 122 16.60 5.63 -21.50
C TRP A 122 17.44 5.96 -22.73
N GLN A 123 18.25 5.02 -23.23
CA GLN A 123 19.00 5.19 -24.47
C GLN A 123 18.08 5.43 -25.66
N HIS A 124 16.99 4.66 -25.78
CA HIS A 124 16.03 4.84 -26.86
C HIS A 124 15.35 6.21 -26.82
N ILE A 125 14.93 6.67 -25.64
CA ILE A 125 14.36 8.02 -25.47
C ILE A 125 15.38 9.10 -25.86
N TYR A 126 16.65 8.92 -25.49
CA TYR A 126 17.71 9.85 -25.83
C TYR A 126 17.94 9.90 -27.34
N ASP A 127 18.09 8.75 -28.00
CA ASP A 127 18.28 8.65 -29.44
C ASP A 127 17.12 9.31 -30.18
N GLU A 128 15.86 9.01 -29.82
CA GLU A 128 14.68 9.64 -30.43
C GLU A 128 14.67 11.18 -30.30
N LEU A 129 15.14 11.71 -29.17
CA LEU A 129 15.13 13.15 -28.90
C LEU A 129 16.26 13.90 -29.63
N TYR A 130 17.41 13.24 -29.82
CA TYR A 130 18.64 13.87 -30.30
C TYR A 130 19.08 13.46 -31.72
N ASP A 131 18.54 12.40 -32.33
CA ASP A 131 18.83 12.03 -33.75
C ASP A 131 18.01 12.83 -34.79
N ALA A 132 17.05 13.65 -34.37
CA ALA A 132 16.29 14.49 -35.28
C ALA A 132 17.22 15.58 -35.87
N GLU A 133 17.60 15.43 -37.15
CA GLU A 133 18.33 16.42 -37.96
C GLU A 133 17.62 17.79 -37.89
N LEU A 134 18.07 18.62 -36.96
CA LEU A 134 17.62 20.00 -36.77
C LEU A 134 18.85 20.89 -36.71
N ASP A 135 18.69 22.16 -37.08
CA ASP A 135 19.73 23.19 -36.98
C ASP A 135 20.41 23.09 -35.61
N ALA A 136 21.66 22.63 -35.60
CA ALA A 136 22.38 22.39 -34.37
C ALA A 136 22.47 23.73 -33.61
N PRO A 137 21.82 23.86 -32.43
CA PRO A 137 21.95 25.07 -31.64
C PRO A 137 23.43 25.32 -31.31
N GLU A 138 23.80 26.57 -31.02
CA GLU A 138 25.17 26.89 -30.61
C GLU A 138 25.61 25.94 -29.48
N PHE A 139 26.87 25.51 -29.53
CA PHE A 139 27.40 24.55 -28.57
C PHE A 139 27.06 24.95 -27.13
N GLY A 140 26.39 24.04 -26.41
CA GLY A 140 25.97 24.23 -25.02
C GLY A 140 24.69 25.07 -24.81
N SER A 141 23.93 25.38 -25.87
CA SER A 141 22.66 26.14 -25.80
C SER A 141 21.40 25.30 -26.05
N ASP A 142 21.55 23.98 -26.19
CA ASP A 142 20.41 23.07 -26.31
C ASP A 142 19.79 22.78 -24.94
N PHE A 143 18.60 23.32 -24.69
CA PHE A 143 17.79 23.09 -23.48
C PHE A 143 16.42 22.48 -23.79
N ARG A 144 16.28 21.81 -24.94
CA ARG A 144 15.02 21.16 -25.34
C ARG A 144 14.59 20.11 -24.31
N GLY A 145 13.29 19.89 -24.21
CA GLY A 145 12.70 18.84 -23.34
C GLY A 145 12.47 19.26 -21.88
N TRP A 146 12.90 20.46 -21.47
CA TRP A 146 12.66 20.96 -20.12
C TRP A 146 11.34 21.72 -20.01
N ASN A 147 10.33 21.05 -19.46
CA ASN A 147 9.02 21.63 -19.17
C ASN A 147 8.76 21.67 -17.66
N SER A 148 8.02 22.69 -17.21
CA SER A 148 7.57 22.79 -15.83
C SER A 148 6.60 21.66 -15.49
N SER A 149 6.86 20.90 -14.41
CA SER A 149 5.91 19.88 -13.94
C SER A 149 4.61 20.47 -13.36
N LEU A 150 4.56 21.78 -13.12
CA LEU A 150 3.39 22.48 -12.59
C LEU A 150 2.47 22.98 -13.71
N THR A 151 3.04 23.52 -14.80
CA THR A 151 2.27 24.15 -15.88
C THR A 151 2.26 23.34 -17.17
N GLY A 152 3.25 22.47 -17.37
CA GLY A 152 3.48 21.74 -18.61
C GLY A 152 4.16 22.57 -19.71
N ASP A 153 4.37 23.87 -19.50
CA ASP A 153 4.98 24.76 -20.48
C ASP A 153 6.52 24.64 -20.48
N PRO A 154 7.18 24.98 -21.60
CA PRO A 154 8.65 25.10 -21.65
C PRO A 154 9.19 26.07 -20.60
N ILE A 155 10.27 25.67 -19.94
CA ILE A 155 10.98 26.56 -19.01
C ILE A 155 11.64 27.70 -19.79
N PRO A 156 11.54 28.96 -19.35
CA PRO A 156 12.20 30.08 -20.00
C PRO A 156 13.70 29.86 -20.19
N LEU A 157 14.22 30.25 -21.37
CA LEU A 157 15.64 30.06 -21.70
C LEU A 157 16.57 30.77 -20.72
N GLU A 158 16.16 31.94 -20.21
CA GLU A 158 16.94 32.70 -19.23
C GLU A 158 17.19 31.91 -17.94
N ASP A 159 16.17 31.20 -17.45
CA ASP A 159 16.26 30.37 -16.24
C ASP A 159 17.18 29.16 -16.48
N MET A 160 17.10 28.54 -17.66
CA MET A 160 17.96 27.42 -18.05
C MET A 160 19.43 27.85 -18.18
N VAL A 161 19.67 29.05 -18.73
CA VAL A 161 21.00 29.65 -18.83
C VAL A 161 21.55 30.00 -17.45
N GLU A 162 20.72 30.55 -16.56
CA GLU A 162 21.11 30.83 -15.16
C GLU A 162 21.50 29.52 -14.44
N TRP A 163 20.67 28.48 -14.53
CA TRP A 163 20.93 27.17 -13.95
C TRP A 163 22.25 26.55 -14.42
N ARG A 164 22.49 26.54 -15.75
CA ARG A 164 23.75 26.06 -16.33
C ARG A 164 24.94 26.89 -15.81
N SER A 165 24.80 28.22 -15.81
CA SER A 165 25.88 29.13 -15.38
C SER A 165 26.23 28.94 -13.91
N ALA A 166 25.23 28.71 -13.05
CA ALA A 166 25.45 28.40 -11.64
C ALA A 166 26.26 27.10 -11.46
N THR A 167 25.96 26.06 -12.25
CA THR A 167 26.71 24.80 -12.25
C THR A 167 28.16 24.99 -12.71
N VAL A 168 28.36 25.68 -13.84
CA VAL A 168 29.70 26.00 -14.37
C VAL A 168 30.51 26.82 -13.35
N ASN A 169 29.91 27.82 -12.72
CA ASN A 169 30.59 28.64 -11.71
C ASN A 169 31.06 27.81 -10.50
N ARG A 170 30.26 26.83 -10.05
CA ARG A 170 30.64 25.91 -8.97
C ARG A 170 31.82 25.01 -9.36
N ILE A 171 31.83 24.53 -10.61
CA ILE A 171 32.96 23.76 -11.15
C ILE A 171 34.21 24.64 -11.22
N LEU A 172 34.12 25.86 -11.75
CA LEU A 172 35.27 26.77 -11.87
C LEU A 172 35.82 27.22 -10.50
N ALA A 173 34.98 27.31 -9.48
CA ALA A 173 35.40 27.69 -8.13
C ALA A 173 36.41 26.72 -7.50
N VAL A 174 36.40 25.44 -7.90
CA VAL A 174 37.40 24.45 -7.44
C VAL A 174 38.66 24.41 -8.31
N GLN A 175 38.79 25.33 -9.26
CA GLN A 175 39.94 25.48 -10.17
C GLN A 175 40.40 24.15 -10.80
N PRO A 176 39.50 23.42 -11.48
CA PRO A 176 39.79 22.09 -11.98
C PRO A 176 40.83 22.16 -13.11
N ARG A 177 41.74 21.18 -13.11
CA ARG A 177 42.76 21.04 -14.17
C ARG A 177 42.43 19.98 -15.20
N ARG A 178 41.65 18.97 -14.81
CA ARG A 178 41.19 17.86 -15.64
C ARG A 178 39.74 17.60 -15.27
N VAL A 179 38.87 17.64 -16.26
CA VAL A 179 37.44 17.43 -16.10
C VAL A 179 37.06 16.23 -16.95
N LEU A 180 36.31 15.30 -16.36
CA LEU A 180 35.60 14.25 -17.06
C LEU A 180 34.12 14.47 -16.76
N GLU A 181 33.35 14.71 -17.81
CA GLU A 181 31.89 14.81 -17.75
C GLU A 181 31.33 13.44 -18.14
N ILE A 182 30.45 12.90 -17.30
CA ILE A 182 29.72 11.66 -17.58
C ILE A 182 28.32 12.11 -18.01
N GLY A 183 27.95 11.76 -19.24
CA GLY A 183 26.59 11.91 -19.77
C GLY A 183 25.72 10.75 -19.31
#